data_AF-L7ZZV7-F1
#
_entry.id   AF-L7ZZV7-F1
#
_cell.length_a   1.000
_cell.length_b   1.000
_cell.length_c   1.000
_cell.angle_alpha   90.00
_cell.angle_beta   90.00
_cell.angle_gamma   90.00
#
_symmetry.space_group_name_H-M   'P 1'
#
loop_
_entity.id
_entity.type
_entity.pdbx_description
1 polymer ?
#
loop_
_entity_poly.entity_id
_entity_poly.type
_entity_poly.pdbx_seq_one_letter_code
_entity_poly.pdbx_strand_id
1 'polypeptide(L)'
;MKRTSSTAKHVIAASKVYDWTHAVLTIPLRVALHFPPRVLQAETYQYNTISDGVKTVYTDGDELREYGDRGILDPKHVSWINLFINGVLQPEKLYEVEKGKLTLKTAEPPPKGAPIILQFITIKMGF
;
A
#
# COMPACT_ATOMS: atom_id res chain seq x y z
N MET A 1 3.77 -60.33 64.11
CA MET A 1 2.69 -60.94 63.30
C MET A 1 2.41 -60.03 62.11
N LYS A 2 2.93 -60.33 60.91
CA LYS A 2 2.76 -59.48 59.71
C LYS A 2 1.72 -60.11 58.79
N ARG A 3 0.64 -59.37 58.48
CA ARG A 3 -0.47 -59.78 57.62
C ARG A 3 0.00 -59.86 56.16
N THR A 4 -0.21 -61.01 55.53
CA THR A 4 -0.03 -61.22 54.08
C THR A 4 -1.38 -61.01 53.39
N SER A 5 -1.45 -60.02 52.50
CA SER A 5 -2.62 -59.76 51.65
C SER A 5 -2.60 -60.72 50.45
N SER A 6 -3.51 -61.69 50.43
CA SER A 6 -3.71 -62.63 49.32
C SER A 6 -4.65 -61.99 48.28
N THR A 7 -4.15 -61.60 47.13
CA THR A 7 -4.96 -61.14 45.99
C THR A 7 -5.63 -62.34 45.32
N ALA A 8 -6.93 -62.53 45.57
CA ALA A 8 -7.71 -63.55 44.88
C ALA A 8 -7.89 -63.17 43.39
N LYS A 9 -7.29 -63.96 42.49
CA LYS A 9 -7.46 -63.80 41.04
C LYS A 9 -8.83 -64.36 40.62
N HIS A 10 -9.63 -63.55 39.94
CA HIS A 10 -10.85 -63.98 39.27
C HIS A 10 -10.56 -64.17 37.77
N VAL A 11 -10.99 -65.29 37.20
CA VAL A 11 -10.82 -65.63 35.78
C VAL A 11 -12.20 -65.75 35.15
N ILE A 12 -12.44 -64.99 34.08
CA ILE A 12 -13.70 -65.00 33.34
C ILE A 12 -13.42 -65.51 31.93
N ALA A 13 -14.08 -66.58 31.52
CA ALA A 13 -14.01 -67.10 30.17
C ALA A 13 -14.97 -66.30 29.27
N ALA A 14 -14.42 -65.53 28.34
CA ALA A 14 -15.18 -64.78 27.35
C ALA A 14 -14.62 -65.05 25.96
N SER A 15 -15.50 -65.13 24.97
CA SER A 15 -15.12 -65.36 23.56
C SER A 15 -14.41 -64.17 22.93
N LYS A 16 -14.61 -62.95 23.47
CA LYS A 16 -13.89 -61.74 23.05
C LYS A 16 -13.87 -60.71 24.16
N VAL A 17 -12.72 -60.08 24.38
CA VAL A 17 -12.56 -58.97 25.31
C VAL A 17 -12.16 -57.75 24.50
N TYR A 18 -12.83 -56.64 24.75
CA TYR A 18 -12.52 -55.35 24.14
C TYR A 18 -11.96 -54.44 25.22
N ASP A 19 -10.91 -53.70 24.86
CA ASP A 19 -10.34 -52.65 25.68
C ASP A 19 -10.09 -51.42 24.79
N TRP A 20 -10.02 -50.26 25.40
CA TRP A 20 -9.81 -48.98 24.75
C TRP A 20 -8.46 -48.37 25.14
N THR A 21 -7.83 -47.68 24.20
CA THR A 21 -6.66 -46.86 24.49
C THR A 21 -6.86 -45.47 23.92
N HIS A 22 -6.49 -44.45 24.68
CA HIS A 22 -6.51 -43.06 24.23
C HIS A 22 -5.09 -42.70 23.77
N ALA A 23 -4.94 -42.38 22.48
CA ALA A 23 -3.70 -41.88 21.92
C ALA A 23 -3.92 -40.45 21.41
N VAL A 24 -3.11 -39.51 21.88
CA VAL A 24 -3.14 -38.13 21.40
C VAL A 24 -2.05 -37.97 20.35
N LEU A 25 -2.44 -37.62 19.12
CA LEU A 25 -1.52 -37.34 18.03
C LEU A 25 -1.48 -35.83 17.77
N THR A 26 -0.31 -35.23 17.96
CA THR A 26 -0.08 -33.83 17.57
C THR A 26 0.36 -33.78 16.11
N ILE A 27 -0.52 -33.33 15.23
CA ILE A 27 -0.22 -33.14 13.81
C ILE A 27 0.11 -31.67 13.56
N PRO A 28 1.35 -31.31 13.19
CA PRO A 28 1.68 -29.94 12.80
C PRO A 28 1.02 -29.63 11.45
N LEU A 29 -0.09 -28.89 11.47
CA LEU A 29 -0.76 -28.44 10.27
C LEU A 29 -0.06 -27.18 9.72
N ARG A 30 0.43 -27.23 8.48
CA ARG A 30 0.88 -26.05 7.74
C ARG A 30 -0.17 -25.69 6.70
N VAL A 31 -0.89 -24.60 6.93
CA VAL A 31 -1.89 -24.07 5.98
C VAL A 31 -1.27 -22.91 5.22
N ALA A 32 -1.24 -23.01 3.88
CA ALA A 32 -0.88 -21.89 3.02
C ALA A 32 -2.12 -21.03 2.78
N LEU A 33 -2.24 -19.92 3.51
CA LEU A 33 -3.32 -18.95 3.30
C LEU A 33 -3.03 -18.14 2.04
N HIS A 34 -3.91 -18.27 1.04
CA HIS A 34 -3.87 -17.47 -0.18
C HIS A 34 -4.89 -16.34 -0.06
N PHE A 35 -4.41 -15.12 0.10
CA PHE A 35 -5.26 -13.94 0.06
C PHE A 35 -5.23 -13.39 -1.37
N PRO A 36 -6.40 -13.21 -2.03
CA PRO A 36 -6.41 -12.58 -3.34
C PRO A 36 -5.88 -11.15 -3.22
N PRO A 37 -5.14 -10.64 -4.23
CA PRO A 37 -4.66 -9.27 -4.21
C PRO A 37 -5.86 -8.31 -4.15
N ARG A 38 -5.88 -7.44 -3.14
CA ARG A 38 -6.88 -6.40 -3.01
C ARG A 38 -6.50 -5.23 -3.91
N VAL A 39 -7.29 -4.99 -4.95
CA VAL A 39 -7.16 -3.78 -5.78
C VAL A 39 -7.75 -2.60 -5.02
N LEU A 40 -6.94 -1.58 -4.75
CA LEU A 40 -7.39 -0.33 -4.13
C LEU A 40 -7.83 0.65 -5.21
N GLN A 41 -8.85 1.46 -4.92
CA GLN A 41 -9.26 2.54 -5.80
C GLN A 41 -8.24 3.68 -5.73
N ALA A 42 -7.94 4.29 -6.88
CA ALA A 42 -7.09 5.46 -6.97
C ALA A 42 -7.82 6.57 -7.73
N GLU A 43 -7.63 7.80 -7.27
CA GLU A 43 -8.07 9.00 -7.97
C GLU A 43 -6.86 9.77 -8.47
N THR A 44 -7.00 10.40 -9.64
CA THR A 44 -5.93 11.20 -10.23
C THR A 44 -6.42 12.62 -10.48
N TYR A 45 -5.56 13.60 -10.18
CA TYR A 45 -5.75 15.00 -10.54
C TYR A 45 -4.50 15.50 -11.25
N GLN A 46 -4.66 16.45 -12.17
CA GLN A 46 -3.54 17.05 -12.90
C GLN A 46 -3.66 18.57 -12.85
N TYR A 47 -2.61 19.20 -12.32
CA TYR A 47 -2.36 20.61 -12.52
C TYR A 47 -1.53 20.78 -13.79
N ASN A 48 -1.97 21.67 -14.69
CA ASN A 48 -1.33 21.90 -15.98
C ASN A 48 -0.96 23.37 -16.12
N THR A 49 0.24 23.66 -16.61
CA THR A 49 0.69 25.02 -16.91
C THR A 49 1.66 25.02 -18.09
N ILE A 50 1.96 26.21 -18.62
CA ILE A 50 2.91 26.40 -19.73
C ILE A 50 4.08 27.23 -19.22
N SER A 51 5.30 26.76 -19.46
CA SER A 51 6.51 27.52 -19.15
C SER A 51 6.59 28.79 -19.98
N ASP A 52 6.96 29.90 -19.34
CA ASP A 52 7.30 31.16 -20.02
C ASP A 52 8.77 31.21 -20.48
N GLY A 53 9.56 30.18 -20.16
CA GLY A 53 10.99 30.11 -20.46
C GLY A 53 11.89 30.76 -19.42
N VAL A 54 11.34 31.29 -18.32
CA VAL A 54 12.09 32.07 -17.33
C VAL A 54 11.80 31.60 -15.90
N LYS A 55 10.55 31.29 -15.58
CA LYS A 55 10.13 30.89 -14.24
C LYS A 55 10.55 29.46 -13.90
N THR A 56 10.96 29.29 -12.65
CA THR A 56 11.13 27.99 -11.98
C THR A 56 10.11 27.77 -10.87
N VAL A 57 9.28 28.77 -10.55
CA VAL A 57 8.23 28.69 -9.53
C VAL A 57 6.88 28.91 -10.20
N TYR A 58 5.95 28.00 -9.94
CA TYR A 58 4.60 27.99 -10.49
C TYR A 58 3.59 27.95 -9.35
N THR A 59 2.46 28.62 -9.54
CA THR A 59 1.41 28.79 -8.53
C THR A 59 0.04 28.44 -9.09
N ASP A 60 -0.98 28.38 -8.25
CA ASP A 60 -2.37 28.17 -8.67
C ASP A 60 -2.85 29.18 -9.74
N GLY A 61 -2.25 30.38 -9.78
CA GLY A 61 -2.57 31.39 -10.78
C GLY A 61 -2.06 31.07 -12.19
N ASP A 62 -1.07 30.19 -12.31
CA ASP A 62 -0.51 29.75 -13.59
C ASP A 62 -1.27 28.53 -14.18
N GLU A 63 -2.32 28.04 -13.50
CA GLU A 63 -3.10 26.87 -13.94
C GLU A 63 -3.87 27.12 -15.25
N LEU A 64 -3.76 26.18 -16.19
CA LEU A 64 -4.62 26.07 -17.35
C LEU A 64 -5.99 25.52 -16.93
N ARG A 65 -6.93 26.44 -16.72
CA ARG A 65 -8.27 26.11 -16.19
C ARG A 65 -9.15 25.23 -17.08
N GLU A 66 -8.77 25.03 -18.33
CA GLU A 66 -9.47 24.11 -19.24
C GLU A 66 -9.25 22.62 -18.89
N TYR A 67 -8.21 22.31 -18.10
CA TYR A 67 -7.86 20.94 -17.70
C TYR A 67 -8.07 20.64 -16.20
N GLY A 68 -8.31 21.66 -15.38
CA GLY A 68 -8.46 21.52 -13.92
C GLY A 68 -8.73 22.88 -13.26
N ASP A 69 -9.20 22.88 -12.02
CA ASP A 69 -9.60 24.10 -11.30
C ASP A 69 -9.30 24.04 -9.79
N ARG A 70 -8.49 23.08 -9.36
CA ARG A 70 -8.16 22.83 -7.95
C ARG A 70 -6.78 23.35 -7.54
N GLY A 71 -5.99 23.86 -8.47
CA GLY A 71 -4.61 24.28 -8.22
C GLY A 71 -3.69 23.14 -7.81
N ILE A 72 -2.54 23.50 -7.25
CA ILE A 72 -1.51 22.60 -6.76
C ILE A 72 -1.92 22.07 -5.39
N LEU A 73 -2.21 20.76 -5.33
CA LEU A 73 -2.68 20.10 -4.11
C LEU A 73 -1.60 20.02 -3.03
N ASP A 74 -2.04 19.91 -1.78
CA ASP A 74 -1.14 19.66 -0.65
C ASP A 74 -0.58 18.22 -0.72
N PRO A 75 0.77 18.04 -0.78
CA PRO A 75 1.41 16.73 -0.80
C PRO A 75 1.02 15.81 0.36
N LYS A 76 0.61 16.38 1.51
CA LYS A 76 0.19 15.60 2.68
C LYS A 76 -1.13 14.84 2.48
N HIS A 77 -1.91 15.20 1.47
CA HIS A 77 -3.25 14.64 1.22
C HIS A 77 -3.32 13.76 -0.03
N VAL A 78 -2.16 13.42 -0.61
CA VAL A 78 -2.04 12.58 -1.82
C VAL A 78 -1.05 11.46 -1.55
N SER A 79 -1.09 10.41 -2.36
CA SER A 79 -0.19 9.25 -2.22
C SER A 79 1.10 9.43 -3.00
N TRP A 80 1.01 9.94 -4.23
CA TRP A 80 2.16 10.22 -5.08
C TRP A 80 1.97 11.47 -5.90
N ILE A 81 3.11 12.06 -6.29
CA ILE A 81 3.18 13.20 -7.18
C ILE A 81 4.19 12.88 -8.27
N ASN A 82 3.80 13.07 -9.53
CA ASN A 82 4.69 12.99 -10.67
C ASN A 82 4.74 14.33 -11.38
N LEU A 83 5.94 14.82 -11.68
CA LEU A 83 6.14 16.00 -12.50
C LEU A 83 6.60 15.58 -13.89
N PHE A 84 5.90 16.07 -14.92
CA PHE A 84 6.32 15.94 -16.31
C PHE A 84 6.62 17.33 -16.88
N ILE A 85 7.79 17.46 -17.51
CA ILE A 85 8.18 18.66 -18.24
C ILE A 85 8.37 18.26 -19.70
N ASN A 86 7.60 18.89 -20.58
CA ASN A 86 7.57 18.56 -22.01
C ASN A 86 7.37 17.04 -22.27
N GLY A 87 6.52 16.39 -21.46
CA GLY A 87 6.24 14.96 -21.53
C GLY A 87 7.27 14.03 -20.87
N VAL A 88 8.37 14.56 -20.31
CA VAL A 88 9.41 13.76 -19.65
C VAL A 88 9.24 13.76 -18.14
N LEU A 89 9.17 12.58 -17.53
CA LEU A 89 9.09 12.41 -16.07
C LEU A 89 10.35 12.95 -15.39
N GLN A 90 10.16 13.84 -14.42
CA GLN A 90 11.22 14.46 -13.66
C GLN A 90 11.46 13.71 -12.34
N PRO A 91 12.73 13.47 -11.96
CA PRO A 91 13.08 12.93 -10.65
C PRO A 91 12.60 13.83 -9.50
N GLU A 92 12.10 13.23 -8.42
CA GLU A 92 11.59 13.95 -7.22
C GLU A 92 12.59 14.95 -6.63
N LYS A 93 13.90 14.65 -6.70
CA LYS A 93 14.95 15.56 -6.22
C LYS A 93 15.03 16.89 -6.97
N LEU A 94 14.49 16.96 -8.19
CA LEU A 94 14.56 18.15 -9.05
C LEU A 94 13.38 19.10 -8.85
N TYR A 95 12.46 18.81 -7.93
CA TYR A 95 11.36 19.70 -7.64
C TYR A 95 10.90 19.60 -6.18
N GLU A 96 10.10 20.55 -5.78
CA GLU A 96 9.43 20.58 -4.49
C GLU A 96 8.02 21.09 -4.67
N VAL A 97 7.09 20.42 -4.01
CA VAL A 97 5.67 20.74 -4.08
C VAL A 97 5.22 21.13 -2.69
N GLU A 98 4.50 22.24 -2.62
CA GLU A 98 3.76 22.68 -1.46
C GLU A 98 2.34 22.99 -1.92
N LYS A 99 1.40 23.10 -0.98
CA LYS A 99 0.04 23.55 -1.32
C LYS A 99 0.12 24.90 -2.05
N GLY A 100 -0.39 24.94 -3.28
CA GLY A 100 -0.43 26.14 -4.11
C GLY A 100 0.88 26.51 -4.81
N LYS A 101 1.95 25.70 -4.69
CA LYS A 101 3.27 26.07 -5.23
C LYS A 101 4.10 24.86 -5.69
N LEU A 102 4.63 24.96 -6.89
CA LEU A 102 5.64 24.06 -7.45
C LEU A 102 6.95 24.84 -7.64
N THR A 103 8.05 24.32 -7.08
CA THR A 103 9.39 24.88 -7.25
C THR A 103 10.29 23.88 -7.98
N LEU A 104 10.85 24.28 -9.11
CA LEU A 104 11.84 23.51 -9.86
C LEU A 104 13.23 23.80 -9.30
N LYS A 105 13.95 22.74 -8.91
CA LYS A 105 15.33 22.76 -8.39
C LYS A 105 16.34 22.52 -9.51
N THR A 106 16.09 23.09 -10.68
CA THR A 106 16.96 22.99 -11.86
C THR A 106 17.71 24.30 -12.07
N ALA A 107 18.91 24.22 -12.64
CA ALA A 107 19.69 25.41 -12.98
C ALA A 107 19.05 26.21 -14.13
N GLU A 108 18.40 25.50 -15.06
CA GLU A 108 17.75 26.08 -16.22
C GLU A 108 16.22 25.91 -16.13
N PRO A 109 15.45 26.97 -16.45
CA PRO A 109 13.99 26.88 -16.53
C PRO A 109 13.57 26.05 -17.75
N PRO A 110 12.37 25.44 -17.73
CA PRO A 110 11.86 24.73 -18.90
C PRO A 110 11.72 25.68 -20.10
N PRO A 111 11.95 25.22 -21.35
CA PRO A 111 11.81 26.05 -22.53
C PRO A 111 10.45 26.74 -22.61
N LYS A 112 10.41 27.96 -23.16
CA LYS A 112 9.16 28.68 -23.38
C LYS A 112 8.19 27.85 -24.22
N GLY A 113 6.94 27.74 -23.76
CA GLY A 113 5.90 26.94 -24.41
C GLY A 113 5.91 25.47 -23.98
N ALA A 114 6.89 25.01 -23.19
CA ALA A 114 6.91 23.63 -22.71
C ALA A 114 5.74 23.38 -21.75
N PRO A 115 4.94 22.32 -21.98
CA PRO A 115 3.90 21.93 -21.04
C PRO A 115 4.51 21.36 -19.77
N ILE A 116 3.96 21.77 -18.63
CA ILE A 116 4.32 21.29 -17.31
C ILE A 116 3.07 20.66 -16.70
N ILE A 117 3.17 19.38 -16.37
CA ILE A 117 2.06 18.60 -15.82
C ILE A 117 2.49 18.08 -14.46
N LEU A 118 1.76 18.47 -13.42
CA LEU A 118 1.92 17.94 -12.07
C LEU A 118 0.74 17.02 -11.78
N GLN A 119 1.00 15.72 -11.85
CA GLN A 119 0.01 14.67 -11.60
C GLN A 119 0.02 14.26 -10.13
N PHE A 120 -1.16 14.26 -9.53
CA PHE A 120 -1.42 13.80 -8.17
C PHE A 120 -2.18 12.48 -8.22
N ILE A 121 -1.73 11.49 -7.47
CA ILE A 121 -2.39 10.18 -7.34
C ILE A 121 -2.74 9.97 -5.88
N THR A 122 -4.01 9.68 -5.60
CA THR A 122 -4.49 9.40 -4.24
C THR A 122 -5.11 8.01 -4.18
N ILE A 123 -4.49 7.10 -3.42
CA ILE A 123 -5.10 5.81 -3.11
C ILE A 123 -6.16 5.99 -2.02
N LYS A 124 -7.37 5.54 -2.30
CA LYS A 124 -8.45 5.46 -1.32
C LYS A 124 -8.39 4.11 -0.61
N MET A 125 -8.16 4.17 0.70
CA MET A 125 -8.41 3.02 1.57
C MET A 125 -9.92 2.82 1.68
N GLY A 126 -10.43 1.75 1.08
CA GLY A 126 -11.84 1.38 1.25
C GLY A 126 -12.09 0.92 2.69
N PHE A 127 -12.95 1.65 3.41
CA PHE A 127 -13.59 1.21 4.65
C PHE A 127 -14.98 0.67 4.32
#